data_AF-A0A149VU42-F1
#
_entry.id   AF-A0A149VU42-F1
#
_cell.length_a   1.000
_cell.length_b   1.000
_cell.length_c   1.000
_cell.angle_alpha   90.00
_cell.angle_beta   90.00
_cell.angle_gamma   90.00
#
_symmetry.space_group_name_H-M   'P 1'
#
loop_
_entity.id
_entity.type
_entity.pdbx_description
1 polymer ?
#
loop_
_entity_poly.entity_id
_entity_poly.type
_entity_poly.pdbx_seq_one_letter_code
_entity_poly.pdbx_strand_id
1 'polypeptide(L)' 'MLFRRFIGLSLSEAVPDHSSFCRFRNYPQVVALQAYLLAEINRQLSEQGLYIHSGEISIFDASVIQAQLHHPGKGKEE' A
#
# COMPACT_ATOMS: atom_id res chain seq x y z
N MET A 1 -6.50 10.68 -15.43
CA MET A 1 -6.93 12.00 -14.89
C MET A 1 -7.55 11.92 -13.49
N LEU A 2 -8.45 10.97 -13.18
CA LEU A 2 -9.08 10.87 -11.85
C LEU A 2 -8.08 10.71 -10.69
N PHE A 3 -7.03 9.89 -10.86
CA PHE A 3 -6.08 9.61 -9.78
C PHE A 3 -5.33 10.86 -9.31
N ARG A 4 -4.79 11.68 -10.22
CA ARG A 4 -4.07 12.94 -9.88
C ARG A 4 -4.96 13.88 -9.06
N ARG A 5 -6.22 14.03 -9.46
CA ARG A 5 -7.21 14.84 -8.72
C ARG A 5 -7.53 14.24 -7.36
N PHE A 6 -7.66 12.91 -7.28
CA PHE A 6 -7.91 12.19 -6.02
C PHE A 6 -6.79 12.39 -5.00
N ILE A 7 -5.53 12.35 -5.44
CA ILE A 7 -4.37 12.57 -4.56
C ILE A 7 -3.95 14.05 -4.47
N GLY A 8 -4.78 14.98 -4.96
CA GLY A 8 -4.54 16.42 -4.85
C GLY A 8 -3.33 16.95 -5.64
N LEU A 9 -2.82 16.21 -6.62
CA LEU A 9 -1.72 16.69 -7.46
C LEU A 9 -2.23 17.64 -8.54
N SER A 10 -1.53 18.78 -8.69
CA SER A 10 -1.80 19.74 -9.74
C SER A 10 -1.65 19.11 -11.13
N LEU A 11 -2.48 19.57 -12.07
CA LEU A 11 -2.36 19.21 -13.50
C LEU A 11 -1.24 19.98 -14.20
N SER A 12 -0.85 21.14 -13.66
CA SER A 12 0.20 21.99 -14.22
C SER A 12 1.60 21.65 -13.72
N GLU A 13 1.71 20.87 -12.64
CA GLU A 13 2.99 20.51 -12.04
C GLU A 13 3.54 19.19 -12.60
N ALA A 14 4.88 19.07 -12.53
CA ALA A 14 5.59 17.87 -12.91
C ALA A 14 5.13 16.66 -12.09
N VAL A 15 5.08 15.49 -12.72
CA VAL A 15 4.76 14.24 -12.03
C VAL A 15 5.94 13.89 -11.11
N PRO A 16 5.68 13.54 -9.84
CA PRO A 16 6.73 13.05 -8.95
C PRO A 16 7.48 11.88 -9.56
N ASP A 17 8.81 11.88 -9.46
CA ASP A 17 9.63 10.77 -9.94
C ASP A 17 9.40 9.49 -9.10
N HIS A 18 9.97 8.37 -9.57
CA HIS A 18 9.86 7.06 -8.91
C HIS A 18 10.39 7.02 -7.47
N SER A 19 11.18 8.02 -7.05
CA SER A 19 11.80 8.10 -5.72
C SER A 19 11.15 9.15 -4.80
N SER A 20 10.20 9.93 -5.32
CA SER A 20 9.62 11.08 -4.62
C SER A 20 8.90 10.65 -3.33
N PHE A 21 8.21 9.52 -3.36
CA PHE A 21 7.57 8.94 -2.18
C PHE A 21 8.60 8.42 -1.16
N CYS A 22 9.69 7.81 -1.61
CA CYS A 22 10.77 7.36 -0.72
C CYS A 22 11.43 8.53 0.01
N ARG A 23 11.76 9.60 -0.71
CA ARG A 23 12.32 10.82 -0.09
C ARG A 23 11.34 11.43 0.91
N PHE A 24 10.06 11.51 0.55
CA PHE A 24 9.02 12.01 1.45
C PHE A 24 8.96 11.22 2.76
N ARG A 25 8.94 9.89 2.69
CA ARG A 25 8.88 9.00 3.87
C ARG A 25 10.11 9.11 4.77
N ASN A 26 11.26 9.45 4.20
CA ASN A 26 12.52 9.55 4.91
C ASN A 26 12.74 10.91 5.57
N TYR A 27 11.85 11.90 5.37
CA TYR A 27 11.92 13.14 6.12
C TYR A 27 11.77 12.87 7.63
N PRO A 28 12.66 13.40 8.49
CA PRO A 28 12.60 13.13 9.93
C PRO A 28 11.25 13.44 10.57
N GLN A 29 10.57 14.49 10.09
CA GLN A 29 9.24 14.88 10.54
C GLN A 29 8.18 13.82 10.22
N VAL A 30 8.27 13.21 9.03
CA VAL A 30 7.36 12.15 8.60
C VAL A 30 7.64 10.87 9.38
N VAL A 31 8.91 10.50 9.56
CA VAL A 31 9.32 9.34 10.36
C VAL A 31 8.79 9.44 11.79
N ALA A 32 8.93 10.60 12.44
CA ALA A 32 8.43 10.83 13.78
C ALA A 32 6.90 10.64 13.92
N LEU A 33 6.14 10.86 12.83
CA LEU A 33 4.69 10.69 12.80
C LEU A 33 4.23 9.27 12.46
N GLN A 34 5.11 8.41 11.92
CA GLN A 34 4.71 7.09 11.42
C GLN A 34 4.04 6.23 12.49
N ALA A 35 4.60 6.20 13.70
CA ALA A 35 4.05 5.41 14.81
C ALA A 35 2.66 5.90 15.23
N TYR A 36 2.47 7.22 15.32
CA TYR A 36 1.20 7.83 15.67
C TYR A 36 0.13 7.56 14.60
N LEU A 37 0.47 7.79 13.32
CA LEU A 37 -0.44 7.54 12.21
C LEU A 37 -0.83 6.07 12.11
N LEU A 38 0.12 5.15 12.31
CA LEU A 38 -0.16 3.72 12.32
C LEU A 38 -1.14 3.35 13.45
N ALA A 39 -0.91 3.86 14.65
CA ALA A 39 -1.80 3.62 15.79
C ALA A 39 -3.23 4.13 15.51
N GLU A 40 -3.35 5.33 14.94
CA GLU A 40 -4.64 5.93 14.61
C GLU A 40 -5.39 5.18 13.50
N ILE A 41 -4.68 4.75 12.45
CA ILE A 41 -5.26 3.91 11.39
C ILE A 41 -5.75 2.59 11.99
N ASN A 42 -4.95 1.92 12.82
CA ASN A 42 -5.35 0.67 13.45
C ASN A 42 -6.56 0.86 14.37
N ARG A 43 -6.63 1.98 15.11
CA ARG A 43 -7.79 2.35 15.94
C ARG A 43 -9.05 2.46 15.08
N GLN A 44 -8.99 3.23 13.98
CA GLN A 44 -10.12 3.41 13.07
C GLN A 44 -10.55 2.10 12.40
N LEU A 45 -9.60 1.28 11.94
CA LEU A 45 -9.91 -0.03 11.36
C LEU A 45 -10.57 -0.95 12.39
N SER A 46 -10.16 -0.88 13.67
CA SER A 46 -10.77 -1.66 14.75
C SER A 46 -12.20 -1.23 15.04
N GLU A 47 -12.47 0.08 15.05
CA GLU A 47 -13.83 0.61 15.21
C GLU A 47 -14.77 0.17 14.09
N GLN A 48 -14.24 -0.04 12.88
CA GLN A 48 -14.98 -0.54 11.73
C GLN A 48 -15.07 -2.08 11.67
N GLY A 49 -14.48 -2.79 12.64
CA GLY A 49 -14.40 -4.26 12.63
C GLY A 49 -13.48 -4.84 11.53
N LEU A 50 -12.63 -4.00 10.93
CA LEU A 50 -11.69 -4.34 9.85
C LEU A 50 -10.28 -4.65 10.36
N TYR A 51 -10.07 -4.62 11.67
CA TYR A 51 -8.78 -4.93 12.30
C TYR A 51 -8.94 -6.02 13.36
N ILE A 52 -8.28 -7.15 13.13
CA ILE A 52 -8.37 -8.33 13.97
C ILE A 52 -7.44 -8.14 15.18
N HIS A 53 -8.01 -7.86 16.35
CA HIS A 53 -7.26 -7.69 17.61
C HIS A 53 -6.85 -9.03 18.25
N SER A 54 -7.76 -10.00 18.23
CA SER A 54 -7.56 -11.37 18.71
C SER A 54 -8.72 -12.20 18.18
N GLY A 55 -8.43 -13.18 17.34
CA GLY A 55 -9.44 -14.13 16.88
C GLY A 55 -9.47 -15.35 17.79
N GLU A 56 -10.64 -15.66 18.36
CA GLU A 56 -11.04 -17.04 18.65
C GLU A 56 -11.32 -17.81 17.33
N ILE A 57 -11.17 -17.14 16.19
CA ILE A 57 -11.39 -17.64 14.83
C ILE A 57 -10.03 -18.05 14.26
N SER A 58 -9.90 -19.35 13.97
CA SER A 58 -8.72 -20.01 13.42
C SER A 58 -8.02 -19.18 12.34
N ILE A 59 -6.73 -18.93 12.57
CA ILE A 59 -5.78 -18.50 11.56
C ILE A 59 -5.68 -19.65 10.55
N PHE A 60 -6.17 -19.44 9.33
CA PHE A 60 -5.97 -20.39 8.23
C PHE A 60 -4.67 -20.03 7.49
N ASP A 61 -3.72 -20.96 7.50
CA ASP A 61 -2.49 -20.84 6.72
C ASP A 61 -2.82 -20.94 5.22
N ALA A 62 -2.37 -19.97 4.44
CA ALA A 62 -2.58 -19.93 3.00
C ALA A 62 -1.31 -20.41 2.30
N SER A 63 -1.29 -21.70 1.91
CA SER A 63 -0.22 -22.24 1.08
C SER A 63 -0.31 -21.67 -0.34
N VAL A 64 0.81 -21.13 -0.82
CA VAL A 64 0.95 -20.70 -2.22
C VAL A 64 0.92 -21.94 -3.11
N ILE A 65 -0.16 -22.09 -3.89
CA ILE A 65 -0.25 -23.13 -4.93
C ILE A 65 0.24 -22.59 -6.27
N GLN A 66 0.89 -23.44 -7.06
CA GLN A 66 1.30 -23.12 -8.42
C GLN A 66 0.06 -22.89 -9.29
N ALA A 67 0.00 -21.75 -9.99
CA ALA A 67 -1.09 -21.43 -10.90
C ALA A 67 -1.20 -22.49 -12.01
N GLN A 68 -2.42 -22.98 -12.28
CA GLN A 68 -2.70 -23.97 -13.33
C GLN A 68 -2.34 -23.48 -14.73
N LEU A 69 -2.37 -22.17 -14.95
CA LEU A 69 -2.06 -21.55 -16.24
C LEU A 69 -0.75 -20.78 -16.14
N HIS A 70 0.31 -21.42 -16.63
CA HIS A 70 1.52 -20.72 -17.04
C HIS A 70 1.23 -20.03 -18.37
N HIS A 71 0.88 -18.74 -18.36
CA HIS A 71 0.93 -17.94 -19.58
C HIS A 71 2.40 -17.92 -20.04
N PRO A 72 2.73 -18.50 -21.21
CA PRO A 72 4.06 -18.34 -21.76
C PRO A 72 4.25 -16.84 -21.96
N GLY A 73 5.24 -16.26 -21.29
CA GLY A 73 5.60 -14.87 -21.52
C GLY A 73 5.78 -14.69 -23.03
N LYS A 74 5.10 -13.68 -23.60
CA LYS A 74 5.41 -13.23 -24.96
C LYS A 74 6.91 -13.00 -24.99
N GLY A 75 7.62 -13.78 -25.80
CA GLY A 75 9.04 -13.61 -26.01
C GLY A 75 9.32 -12.15 -26.30
N LYS A 76 10.21 -11.54 -25.53
CA LYS A 76 10.91 -10.37 -26.01
C LYS A 76 11.91 -10.91 -27.04
N GLU A 77 11.46 -10.95 -28.29
CA GLU A 77 12.37 -10.81 -29.40
C GLU A 77 12.87 -9.35 -29.37
N GLU A 78 14.19 -9.23 -29.54
CA GLU A 78 15.04 -8.03 -29.64
C GLU A 78 15.56 -7.39 -28.32
#